data_AF-A0A6M3LGR2-F1
#
_entry.id   AF-A0A6M3LGR2-F1
#
_cell.length_a   1.000
_cell.length_b   1.000
_cell.length_c   1.000
_cell.angle_alpha   90.00
_cell.angle_beta   90.00
_cell.angle_gamma   90.00
#
_symmetry.space_group_name_H-M   'P 1'
#
loop_
_entity.id
_entity.type
_entity.pdbx_description
1 polymer ?
#
loop_
_entity_poly.entity_id
_entity_poly.type
_entity_poly.pdbx_seq_one_letter_code
_entity_poly.pdbx_strand_id
1 'polypeptide(L)' 'MLDIQKDALTMKVEYSGDNPLYIGYANPGTATSEVTWQIRKVTVDANGNVTDIKFASGTSKFDKEWDERATYVYS' A
#
# COMPACT_ATOMS: atom_id res chain seq x y z
N MET A 1 -9.81 -31.35 -0.20
CA MET A 1 -9.41 -30.05 0.34
C MET A 1 -8.41 -29.47 -0.65
N LEU A 2 -8.91 -28.66 -1.59
CA LEU A 2 -8.05 -27.93 -2.52
C LEU A 2 -7.85 -26.55 -1.91
N ASP A 3 -6.71 -26.35 -1.28
CA ASP A 3 -6.33 -25.03 -0.78
C ASP A 3 -5.74 -24.25 -1.98
N ILE A 4 -6.63 -23.77 -2.85
CA ILE A 4 -6.21 -22.85 -3.91
C ILE A 4 -6.08 -21.49 -3.22
N GLN A 5 -4.86 -21.14 -2.80
CA GLN A 5 -4.53 -19.73 -2.54
C GLN A 5 -4.87 -18.93 -3.80
N LYS A 6 -6.01 -18.22 -3.85
CA LYS A 6 -6.42 -17.58 -5.11
C LYS A 6 -7.30 -16.35 -5.04
N ASP A 7 -7.11 -15.49 -4.05
CA ASP A 7 -7.43 -14.08 -4.27
C ASP A 7 -6.13 -13.33 -4.51
N ALA A 8 -5.87 -12.99 -5.77
CA ALA A 8 -4.86 -11.98 -6.07
C ALA A 8 -5.30 -10.69 -5.38
N LEU A 9 -4.40 -10.08 -4.60
CA LEU A 9 -4.70 -8.83 -3.91
C LEU A 9 -5.09 -7.75 -4.93
N THR A 10 -6.04 -6.90 -4.55
CA THR A 10 -6.26 -5.64 -5.24
C THR A 10 -5.16 -4.65 -4.85
N MET A 11 -4.79 -3.78 -5.78
CA MET A 11 -3.79 -2.74 -5.58
C MET A 11 -4.41 -1.37 -5.77
N LYS A 12 -4.08 -0.45 -4.86
CA LYS A 12 -4.42 0.96 -4.99
C LYS A 12 -3.14 1.78 -5.00
N VAL A 13 -3.07 2.77 -5.88
CA VAL A 13 -1.90 3.65 -6.01
C VAL A 13 -2.36 5.09 -5.91
N GLU A 14 -1.73 5.85 -5.03
CA GLU A 14 -1.80 7.31 -5.04
C GLU A 14 -0.55 7.85 -5.72
N TYR A 15 -0.73 8.86 -6.58
CA TYR A 15 0.34 9.53 -7.31
C TYR A 15 0.54 10.96 -6.81
N SER A 16 1.78 11.44 -6.87
CA SER A 16 2.14 12.86 -6.76
C SER A 16 2.77 13.29 -8.09
N GLY A 17 2.00 14.00 -8.91
CA GLY A 17 2.32 14.17 -10.33
C GLY A 17 2.31 12.81 -11.04
N ASP A 18 3.36 12.50 -11.78
CA ASP A 18 3.51 11.22 -12.50
C ASP A 18 4.15 10.11 -11.65
N ASN A 19 4.54 10.42 -10.41
CA ASN A 19 5.28 9.49 -9.56
C ASN A 19 4.35 8.80 -8.54
N PRO A 20 4.46 7.48 -8.34
CA PRO A 20 3.73 6.81 -7.27
C PRO A 20 4.23 7.32 -5.90
N LEU A 21 3.30 7.64 -5.01
CA LEU A 21 3.57 8.11 -3.66
C LEU A 21 3.18 7.06 -2.62
N TYR A 22 2.00 6.44 -2.75
CA TYR A 22 1.55 5.37 -1.87
C TYR A 22 1.04 4.18 -2.68
N ILE A 23 1.32 2.98 -2.19
CA ILE A 23 0.82 1.72 -2.75
C ILE A 23 0.16 0.92 -1.63
N GLY A 24 -1.08 0.51 -1.85
CA GLY A 24 -1.88 -0.28 -0.93
C GLY A 24 -2.25 -1.62 -1.53
N TYR A 25 -2.21 -2.68 -0.72
CA TYR A 25 -2.69 -4.00 -1.09
C TYR A 25 -3.73 -4.49 -0.09
N ALA A 26 -4.81 -5.09 -0.60
CA ALA A 26 -5.86 -5.70 0.21
C ALA A 26 -6.57 -6.82 -0.57
N ASN A 27 -7.49 -7.55 0.06
CA ASN A 27 -8.33 -8.48 -0.66
C ASN A 27 -9.27 -7.73 -1.63
N PRO A 28 -9.62 -8.31 -2.79
CA PRO A 28 -10.61 -7.71 -3.68
C PRO A 28 -11.94 -7.43 -2.95
N GLY A 29 -12.52 -6.25 -3.18
CA GLY A 29 -13.77 -5.84 -2.54
C GLY A 29 -13.61 -5.15 -1.17
N THR A 30 -12.40 -5.14 -0.60
CA THR A 30 -12.11 -4.37 0.62
C THR A 30 -12.36 -2.87 0.41
N ALA A 31 -13.15 -2.26 1.30
CA ALA A 31 -13.35 -0.81 1.30
C ALA A 31 -12.07 -0.07 1.72
N THR A 32 -11.89 1.17 1.26
CA THR A 32 -10.71 1.98 1.63
C THR A 32 -10.67 2.31 3.12
N SER A 33 -11.84 2.31 3.78
CA SER A 33 -12.01 2.56 5.20
C SER A 33 -11.86 1.30 6.07
N GLU A 34 -11.61 0.13 5.50
CA GLU A 34 -11.38 -1.10 6.27
C GLU A 34 -9.93 -1.19 6.75
N VAL A 35 -9.70 -1.70 7.96
CA VAL A 35 -8.35 -1.87 8.55
C VAL A 35 -7.74 -3.21 8.12
N THR A 36 -7.70 -3.47 6.82
CA THR A 36 -7.20 -4.72 6.21
C THR A 36 -6.23 -4.48 5.06
N TRP A 37 -5.76 -3.23 4.89
CA TRP A 37 -4.74 -2.88 3.91
C TRP A 37 -3.34 -3.08 4.48
N GLN A 38 -2.42 -3.47 3.62
CA GLN A 38 -0.99 -3.22 3.78
C GLN A 38 -0.64 -1.99 2.94
N ILE A 39 0.04 -1.01 3.53
CA ILE A 39 0.36 0.27 2.85
C ILE A 39 1.85 0.51 2.84
N ARG A 40 2.36 0.97 1.70
CA ARG A 40 3.74 1.34 1.48
C ARG A 40 3.82 2.77 0.95
N LYS A 41 4.85 3.50 1.36
CA LYS A 41 5.23 4.79 0.78
C LYS A 41 6.42 4.60 -0.14
N VAL A 42 6.33 5.19 -1.32
CA VAL A 42 7.38 5.17 -2.34
C VAL A 42 8.08 6.53 -2.31
N THR A 43 9.41 6.51 -2.32
CA THR A 43 10.23 7.71 -2.55
C THR A 43 10.89 7.59 -3.90
N VAL A 44 10.86 8.68 -4.66
CA VAL A 44 11.47 8.78 -5.99
C VAL A 44 12.51 9.89 -6.02
N ASP A 45 13.52 9.76 -6.87
CA ASP A 45 14.47 10.84 -7.17
C ASP A 45 13.90 11.86 -8.19
N ALA A 46 14.71 12.87 -8.53
CA ALA A 46 14.32 13.91 -9.49
C ALA A 46 14.11 13.40 -10.92
N ASN A 47 14.57 12.18 -11.24
CA ASN A 47 14.40 11.55 -12.54
C ASN A 47 13.23 10.55 -12.57
N GLY A 48 12.48 10.44 -11.46
CA GLY A 48 11.36 9.49 -11.32
C GLY A 48 11.78 8.06 -10.99
N ASN A 49 13.06 7.82 -10.64
CA ASN A 49 13.49 6.49 -10.22
C ASN A 49 13.08 6.24 -8.77
N VAL A 50 12.53 5.07 -8.48
CA VAL A 50 12.26 4.64 -7.11
C VAL A 50 13.58 4.47 -6.36
N THR A 51 13.72 5.17 -5.24
CA THR A 51 14.91 5.12 -4.37
C THR A 51 14.63 4.43 -3.04
N ASP A 52 13.37 4.39 -2.60
CA ASP A 52 13.00 3.78 -1.32
C ASP A 52 11.55 3.31 -1.30
N ILE A 53 11.28 2.25 -0.55
CA ILE A 53 9.93 1.75 -0.27
C ILE A 53 9.85 1.38 1.22
N LYS A 54 8.99 2.07 1.95
CA LYS A 54 8.80 1.88 3.40
C LYS A 54 7.39 1.43 3.73
N PHE A 55 7.25 0.67 4.81
CA PHE A 55 5.95 0.17 5.25
C PHE A 55 5.31 1.12 6.26
N ALA A 56 3.99 1.26 6.19
CA ALA A 56 3.22 1.98 7.20
C ALA A 56 3.43 1.31 8.58
N SER A 57 3.77 2.13 9.57
CA SER A 57 4.17 1.73 10.92
C SER A 57 5.37 0.77 10.99
N GLY A 58 6.15 0.63 9.92
CA GLY A 58 7.30 -0.29 9.87
C GLY A 58 6.91 -1.77 9.87
N THR A 59 5.69 -2.12 9.43
CA THR A 59 5.21 -3.50 9.44
C THR A 59 4.55 -3.89 8.12
N SER A 60 4.70 -5.16 7.73
CA SER A 60 4.05 -5.74 6.55
C SER A 60 2.64 -6.29 6.82
N LYS A 61 2.06 -6.02 7.99
CA LYS A 61 0.71 -6.49 8.34
C LYS A 61 -0.37 -5.79 7.52
N PHE A 62 -1.49 -6.49 7.37
CA PHE A 62 -2.73 -6.02 6.74
C PHE A 62 -3.67 -5.47 7.82
N ASP A 63 -3.25 -4.38 8.45
CA ASP A 63 -3.88 -3.78 9.63
C ASP A 63 -3.85 -2.25 9.54
N LYS A 64 -4.02 -1.74 8.31
CA LYS A 64 -4.08 -0.31 7.99
C LYS A 64 -5.35 0.01 7.21
N GLU A 65 -5.76 1.26 7.32
CA GLU A 65 -6.86 1.85 6.58
C GLU A 65 -6.28 2.71 5.44
N TRP A 66 -6.74 2.52 4.20
CA TRP A 66 -6.21 3.26 3.06
C TRP A 66 -6.50 4.76 3.16
N ASP A 67 -7.65 5.13 3.70
CA ASP A 67 -8.05 6.53 3.82
C ASP A 67 -7.11 7.33 4.75
N GLU A 68 -6.50 6.64 5.71
CA GLU A 68 -5.49 7.15 6.66
C GLU A 68 -4.03 7.01 6.16
N ARG A 69 -3.80 6.60 4.90
CA ARG A 69 -2.44 6.36 4.36
C ARG A 69 -1.43 7.48 4.64
N ALA A 70 -1.85 8.75 4.63
CA ALA A 70 -0.96 9.87 4.83
C ALA A 70 -0.59 10.12 6.32
N THR A 71 -1.33 9.54 7.27
CA THR A 71 -1.17 9.80 8.71
C THR A 71 -0.21 8.82 9.39
N TYR A 72 0.08 7.68 8.76
CA TYR A 72 1.05 6.71 9.28
C TYR A 72 2.49 7.22 9.22
N VAL A 73 3.31 6.74 10.16
CA VAL A 73 4.77 6.85 10.10
C VAL A 73 5.31 5.73 9.21
N TYR A 74 6.31 6.02 8.39
CA TYR A 74 6.87 5.06 7.44
C TYR A 74 8.33 4.78 7.77
N SER A 75 8.68 3.51 7.94
CA SER A 75 10.03 3.03 8.23
C SER A 75 10.30 1.66 7.63
#